data_AF-A0A7X7MDM0-F1
#
_entry.id   AF-A0A7X7MDM0-F1
#
_cell.length_a   1.000
_cell.length_b   1.000
_cell.length_c   1.000
_cell.angle_alpha   90.00
_cell.angle_beta   90.00
_cell.angle_gamma   90.00
#
_symmetry.space_group_name_H-M   'P 1'
#
loop_
_entity.id
_entity.type
_entity.pdbx_description
1 polymer ?
#
loop_
_entity_poly.entity_id
_entity_poly.type
_entity_poly.pdbx_seq_one_letter_code
_entity_poly.pdbx_strand_id
1 'polypeptide(L)' 'MKDGRRLIVEYKGHAYKTNDDSKEKNRVAQLAAKASKGRLLYLMAVAEDEQGRSVEGQIKAVIDA' A
#
# COMPACT_ATOMS: atom_id res chain seq x y z
N MET A 1 6.72 8.71 11.18
CA MET A 1 6.62 7.44 11.94
C MET A 1 7.77 7.34 12.92
N LYS A 2 7.47 7.11 14.21
CA LYS A 2 8.46 6.87 15.29
C LYS A 2 7.97 5.80 16.29
N ASP A 3 6.94 5.05 15.91
CA ASP A 3 6.18 4.11 16.74
C ASP A 3 6.54 2.63 16.50
N GLY A 4 7.62 2.38 15.73
CA GLY A 4 8.11 1.03 15.44
C GLY A 4 7.35 0.28 14.34
N ARG A 5 6.30 0.88 13.74
CA ARG A 5 5.63 0.32 12.56
C ARG A 5 6.53 0.45 11.32
N ARG A 6 6.46 -0.52 10.41
CA ARG A 6 7.11 -0.49 9.10
C ARG A 6 6.06 -0.35 8.02
N LEU A 7 6.25 0.57 7.08
CA LEU A 7 5.38 0.75 5.92
C LEU A 7 6.12 0.30 4.66
N ILE A 8 5.53 -0.63 3.92
CA ILE A 8 5.95 -0.99 2.56
C ILE A 8 5.05 -0.25 1.58
N VAL A 9 5.64 0.53 0.68
CA VAL A 9 4.93 1.23 -0.39
C VAL A 9 5.41 0.68 -1.72
N GLU A 10 4.46 0.19 -2.51
CA GLU A 10 4.70 -0.22 -3.89
C GLU A 10 3.96 0.74 -4.81
N TYR A 11 4.65 1.39 -5.74
CA TYR A 11 4.03 2.33 -6.67
C TYR A 11 3.80 1.68 -8.02
N LYS A 12 2.59 1.86 -8.57
CA LYS A 12 2.19 1.29 -9.85
C LYS A 12 1.80 2.38 -10.84
N GLY A 13 2.57 2.51 -11.92
CA GLY A 13 2.25 3.37 -13.04
C GLY A 13 0.98 2.91 -13.78
N HIS A 14 0.27 3.88 -14.38
CA HIS A 14 -1.04 3.70 -15.04
C HIS A 14 -1.07 2.54 -16.06
N ALA A 15 0.04 2.27 -16.76
CA ALA A 15 0.15 1.21 -17.77
C ALA A 15 0.13 -0.22 -17.22
N TYR A 16 0.27 -0.43 -15.90
CA TYR A 16 0.39 -1.76 -15.33
C TYR A 16 -0.82 -2.23 -14.53
N LYS A 17 -1.88 -1.42 -14.41
CA LYS A 17 -3.05 -1.61 -13.51
C LYS A 17 -3.76 -2.98 -13.66
N THR A 18 -3.53 -3.71 -14.76
CA THR A 18 -4.27 -4.92 -15.14
C THR A 18 -3.44 -6.20 -15.32
N ASN A 19 -2.12 -6.24 -15.02
CA ASN A 19 -1.41 -7.52 -15.08
C ASN A 19 -1.72 -8.41 -13.85
N ASP A 20 -2.01 -9.69 -14.08
CA ASP A 20 -2.47 -10.63 -13.04
C ASP A 20 -1.43 -10.88 -11.93
N ASP A 21 -0.13 -10.81 -12.27
CA ASP A 21 0.99 -10.95 -11.34
C ASP A 21 0.96 -9.99 -10.14
N SER A 22 0.37 -8.81 -10.34
CA SER A 22 0.27 -7.82 -9.26
C SER A 22 -0.77 -8.18 -8.22
N LYS A 23 -1.80 -8.97 -8.57
CA LYS A 23 -2.86 -9.34 -7.63
C LYS A 23 -2.36 -10.32 -6.58
N GLU A 24 -1.56 -11.30 -6.98
CA GLU A 24 -1.02 -12.29 -6.05
C GLU A 24 0.00 -11.67 -5.10
N LYS A 25 0.93 -10.85 -5.62
CA LYS A 25 1.88 -10.10 -4.80
C LYS A 25 1.19 -9.19 -3.79
N ASN A 26 0.15 -8.46 -4.22
CA ASN A 26 -0.66 -7.64 -3.32
C ASN A 26 -1.32 -8.46 -2.23
N ARG A 27 -1.87 -9.63 -2.59
CA ARG A 27 -2.54 -10.51 -1.64
C ARG A 27 -1.57 -11.04 -0.59
N VAL A 28 -0.37 -11.46 -1.00
CA VAL A 28 0.68 -11.92 -0.07
C VAL A 28 1.11 -10.78 0.86
N ALA A 29 1.34 -9.57 0.32
CA ALA A 29 1.73 -8.42 1.11
C ALA A 29 0.64 -8.00 2.12
N GLN A 30 -0.64 -8.04 1.72
CA GLN A 30 -1.77 -7.79 2.62
C GLN A 30 -1.88 -8.84 3.73
N LEU A 31 -1.69 -10.12 3.41
CA LEU A 31 -1.69 -11.19 4.40
C LEU A 31 -0.55 -11.03 5.40
N ALA A 32 0.65 -10.67 4.92
CA ALA A 32 1.80 -10.38 5.78
C ALA A 32 1.53 -9.17 6.71
N ALA A 33 0.95 -8.09 6.18
CA ALA A 33 0.54 -6.93 6.98
C ALA A 33 -0.46 -7.32 8.07
N LYS A 34 -1.49 -8.11 7.74
CA LYS A 34 -2.48 -8.63 8.70
C LYS A 34 -1.84 -9.52 9.77
N ALA A 35 -0.95 -10.42 9.37
CA ALA A 35 -0.25 -11.33 10.29
C ALA A 35 0.71 -10.60 11.25
N SER A 36 1.19 -9.41 10.86
CA SER A 36 2.15 -8.63 11.65
C SER A 36 1.60 -8.05 12.96
N LYS A 37 0.28 -8.10 13.16
CA LYS A 37 -0.45 -7.47 14.28
C LYS A 37 -0.19 -5.97 14.37
N GLY A 38 -0.29 -5.27 13.23
CA GLY A 38 -0.13 -3.81 13.14
C GLY A 38 1.31 -3.31 13.07
N ARG A 39 2.31 -4.20 13.09
CA ARG A 39 3.74 -3.83 12.96
C ARG A 39 4.19 -3.58 11.53
N LEU A 40 3.45 -4.10 10.56
CA LEU A 40 3.68 -3.94 9.14
C LEU A 40 2.41 -3.38 8.48
N LEU A 41 2.58 -2.25 7.81
CA LEU A 41 1.59 -1.60 6.96
C LEU A 41 1.99 -1.83 5.50
N TYR A 42 1.01 -1.91 4.62
CA TYR A 42 1.23 -2.08 3.19
C TYR A 42 0.34 -1.13 2.40
N LEU A 43 0.92 -0.46 1.41
CA LEU A 43 0.22 0.42 0.49
C LEU A 43 0.64 0.10 -0.95
N MET A 44 -0.33 -0.26 -1.78
CA MET A 44 -0.20 -0.21 -3.24
C MET A 44 -0.63 1.17 -3.70
N ALA A 45 0.33 2.04 -3.98
CA ALA A 45 0.10 3.42 -4.37
C ALA A 45 -0.06 3.57 -5.89
N VAL A 46 -0.97 4.45 -6.28
CA VAL A 46 -1.18 4.89 -7.67
C VAL A 46 -1.08 6.41 -7.76
N ALA A 47 -0.86 6.95 -8.96
CA ALA A 47 -0.73 8.40 -9.15
C ALA A 47 -1.90 9.17 -8.52
N GLU A 48 -3.11 8.67 -8.75
CA GLU A 48 -4.35 9.09 -8.13
C GLU A 48 -5.21 7.86 -7.85
N ASP A 49 -5.69 7.71 -6.62
CA ASP A 49 -6.57 6.61 -6.25
C ASP A 49 -8.06 6.95 -6.49
N GLU A 50 -8.95 6.01 -6.19
CA GLU A 50 -10.39 6.18 -6.39
C GLU A 50 -11.00 7.29 -5.52
N GLN A 51 -10.26 7.80 -4.54
CA GLN A 51 -10.66 8.91 -3.66
C GLN A 51 -10.05 10.24 -4.12
N GLY A 52 -9.37 10.29 -5.28
CA GLY A 52 -8.73 11.49 -5.81
C GLY A 52 -7.44 11.87 -5.06
N ARG A 53 -6.86 10.96 -4.28
CA ARG A 53 -5.67 11.25 -3.46
C ARG A 53 -4.40 11.02 -4.27
N SER A 54 -3.46 11.94 -4.15
CA SER A 54 -2.08 11.73 -4.60
C SER A 54 -1.39 10.61 -3.81
N VAL A 55 -0.24 10.14 -4.29
CA VAL A 55 0.61 9.16 -3.57
C VAL A 55 0.90 9.62 -2.14
N GLU A 56 1.19 10.90 -1.93
CA GLU A 56 1.41 11.46 -0.59
C GLU A 56 0.15 11.36 0.28
N GLY A 57 -1.02 11.71 -0.27
CA GLY A 57 -2.29 11.58 0.44
C GLY A 57 -2.61 10.14 0.82
N GLN A 58 -2.31 9.18 -0.05
CA GLN A 58 -2.46 7.74 0.21
C GLN A 58 -1.52 7.28 1.33
N ILE A 59 -0.25 7.70 1.32
CA ILE A 59 0.72 7.38 2.38
C ILE A 59 0.25 7.95 3.72
N LYS A 60 -0.20 9.21 3.74
CA LYS A 60 -0.70 9.85 4.95
C LYS A 60 -1.89 9.11 5.54
N ALA A 61 -2.84 8.71 4.70
CA ALA A 61 -4.00 7.93 5.13
C ALA A 61 -3.64 6.58 5.77
N VAL A 62 -2.56 5.94 5.33
CA VAL A 62 -2.10 4.65 5.90
C VAL A 62 -1.35 4.85 7.21
N ILE A 63 -0.57 5.92 7.35
CA ILE A 63 0.23 6.20 8.55
C ILE A 63 -0.67 6.68 9.71
N ASP A 64 -1.71 7.44 9.39
CA ASP A 64 -2.62 8.05 10.38
C ASP A 64 -3.76 7.12 10.81
N ALA A 65 -3.93 5.97 10.16
CA ALA A 65 -4.85 4.91 10.57
C ALA A 65 -4.30 4.09 11.75
#